data_AF-A0A933BN45-F1
#
_entry.id   AF-A0A933BN45-F1
#
_cell.length_a   1.000
_cell.length_b   1.000
_cell.length_c   1.000
_cell.angle_alpha   90.00
_cell.angle_beta   90.00
_cell.angle_gamma   90.00
#
_symmetry.space_group_name_H-M   'P 1'
#
loop_
_entity.id
_entity.type
_entity.pdbx_description
1 polymer ?
#
loop_
_entity_poly.entity_id
_entity_poly.type
_entity_poly.pdbx_seq_one_letter_code
_entity_poly.pdbx_strand_id
1 'polypeptide(L)'
;MERVELEEMTAPKLKELALEKYPEIDGVSGMKKEELIDAIIAEEVRLGHRPKEEVKRPPIKVSELKQKIKALKAERAKALDAKDRELLRGSRVKIKRIKRRLRKLKDAS
;
A
#
# COMPACT_ATOMS: atom_id res chain seq x y z
N MET A 1 -13.21 -16.18 -5.33
CA MET A 1 -14.41 -15.56 -4.68
C MET A 1 -14.18 -14.08 -4.51
N GLU A 2 -15.18 -13.22 -4.29
CA GLU A 2 -14.94 -11.83 -3.89
C GLU A 2 -14.58 -11.74 -2.40
N ARG A 3 -13.77 -10.75 -1.99
CA ARG A 3 -13.36 -10.59 -0.58
C ARG A 3 -14.56 -10.48 0.36
N VAL A 4 -15.63 -9.83 -0.11
CA VAL A 4 -16.88 -9.64 0.64
C VAL A 4 -17.55 -10.98 0.96
N GLU A 5 -17.54 -11.94 0.03
CA GLU A 5 -18.10 -13.28 0.24
C GLU A 5 -17.31 -14.07 1.31
N LEU A 6 -15.99 -13.90 1.34
CA LEU A 6 -15.14 -14.54 2.36
C LEU A 6 -15.34 -13.89 3.74
N GLU A 7 -15.60 -12.59 3.81
CA GLU A 7 -15.87 -11.86 5.05
C GLU A 7 -17.24 -12.22 5.66
N GLU A 8 -18.22 -12.59 4.85
CA GLU A 8 -19.53 -13.08 5.32
C GLU A 8 -19.48 -14.51 5.88
N MET A 9 -18.52 -15.32 5.44
CA MET A 9 -18.36 -16.69 5.95
C MET A 9 -17.90 -16.72 7.41
N THR A 10 -18.30 -17.77 8.13
CA THR A 10 -17.85 -18.02 9.50
C THR A 10 -16.46 -18.65 9.49
N ALA A 11 -15.68 -18.40 10.55
CA ALA A 11 -14.32 -18.94 10.68
C ALA A 11 -14.22 -20.47 10.46
N PRO A 12 -15.17 -21.31 10.94
CA PRO A 12 -15.14 -22.75 10.66
C PRO A 12 -15.26 -23.07 9.17
N LYS A 13 -16.18 -22.41 8.44
CA LYS A 13 -16.36 -22.59 7.00
C LYS A 13 -15.13 -22.17 6.19
N LEU A 14 -14.47 -21.09 6.61
CA LEU A 14 -13.21 -20.65 5.99
C LEU A 14 -12.08 -21.65 6.20
N LYS A 15 -12.03 -22.32 7.36
CA LYS A 15 -11.03 -23.37 7.65
C LYS A 15 -11.28 -24.61 6.80
N GLU A 16 -12.53 -25.05 6.69
CA GLU A 16 -12.91 -26.17 5.83
C GLU A 16 -12.56 -25.88 4.37
N LEU A 17 -12.91 -24.68 3.88
CA LEU A 17 -12.62 -24.27 2.51
C LEU A 17 -11.12 -24.14 2.23
N ALA A 18 -10.34 -23.63 3.19
CA ALA A 18 -8.87 -23.56 3.08
C ALA A 18 -8.26 -24.96 2.98
N LEU A 19 -8.69 -25.91 3.83
CA LEU A 19 -8.20 -27.29 3.80
C LEU A 19 -8.62 -28.06 2.54
N GLU A 20 -9.83 -27.83 2.05
CA GLU A 20 -10.37 -28.56 0.89
C GLU A 20 -9.80 -28.05 -0.44
N LYS A 21 -9.71 -26.72 -0.61
CA LYS A 21 -9.33 -26.11 -1.89
C LYS A 21 -7.87 -25.66 -1.96
N TYR A 22 -7.23 -25.40 -0.82
CA TYR A 22 -5.90 -24.80 -0.74
C TYR A 22 -5.00 -25.55 0.25
N PRO A 23 -4.65 -26.82 -0.02
CA PRO A 23 -3.83 -27.64 0.88
C PRO A 23 -2.41 -27.10 1.08
N GLU A 24 -1.98 -26.10 0.31
CA GLU A 24 -0.69 -25.41 0.48
C GLU A 24 -0.71 -24.34 1.59
N ILE A 25 -1.89 -23.99 2.13
CA ILE A 25 -1.98 -23.08 3.27
C ILE A 25 -1.68 -23.89 4.55
N ASP A 26 -0.47 -23.79 5.06
CA ASP A 26 -0.09 -24.39 6.34
C ASP A 26 -0.62 -23.59 7.54
N GLY A 27 -1.04 -24.28 8.61
CA GLY A 27 -1.42 -23.63 9.87
C GLY A 27 -2.84 -23.08 9.97
N VAL A 28 -3.75 -23.51 9.07
CA VAL A 28 -5.19 -23.10 9.01
C VAL A 28 -5.90 -23.19 10.37
N SER A 29 -5.54 -24.18 11.21
CA SER A 29 -6.17 -24.38 12.51
C SER A 29 -5.94 -23.23 13.49
N GLY A 30 -4.77 -22.58 13.43
CA GLY A 30 -4.35 -21.49 14.32
C GLY A 30 -4.62 -20.07 13.82
N MET A 31 -4.99 -19.91 12.55
CA MET A 31 -5.23 -18.59 11.94
C MET A 31 -6.53 -17.95 12.43
N LYS A 32 -6.49 -16.63 12.61
CA LYS A 32 -7.69 -15.81 12.83
C LYS A 32 -8.50 -15.68 11.54
N LYS A 33 -9.76 -15.29 11.66
CA LYS A 33 -10.68 -15.13 10.50
C LYS A 33 -10.09 -14.23 9.41
N GLU A 34 -9.51 -13.09 9.79
CA GLU A 34 -8.91 -12.13 8.85
C GLU A 34 -7.69 -12.74 8.12
N GLU A 35 -6.84 -13.45 8.85
CA GLU A 35 -5.65 -14.11 8.31
C GLU A 35 -6.02 -15.24 7.33
N LEU A 36 -7.10 -15.98 7.60
CA LEU A 36 -7.63 -17.00 6.69
C LEU A 36 -8.11 -16.40 5.37
N ILE A 37 -8.80 -15.26 5.44
CA ILE A 37 -9.30 -14.56 4.24
C ILE A 37 -8.11 -14.11 3.39
N ASP A 38 -7.11 -13.49 4.01
CA ASP A 38 -5.90 -13.02 3.31
C ASP A 38 -5.09 -14.19 2.71
N ALA A 39 -4.99 -15.32 3.42
CA ALA A 39 -4.31 -16.52 2.93
C ALA A 39 -5.02 -17.15 1.72
N ILE A 40 -6.35 -17.28 1.77
CA ILE A 40 -7.16 -17.80 0.66
C ILE A 40 -7.04 -16.88 -0.56
N ILE A 41 -7.10 -15.56 -0.36
CA ILE A 41 -6.95 -14.58 -1.46
C ILE A 41 -5.54 -14.64 -2.06
N ALA A 42 -4.50 -14.76 -1.22
CA ALA A 42 -3.12 -14.86 -1.68
C ALA A 42 -2.92 -16.10 -2.57
N GLU A 43 -3.52 -17.22 -2.18
CA GLU A 43 -3.45 -18.48 -2.93
C GLU A 43 -4.29 -18.42 -4.22
N GLU A 44 -5.50 -17.86 -4.20
CA GLU A 44 -6.31 -17.60 -5.41
C GLU A 44 -5.56 -16.69 -6.42
N VAL A 45 -4.81 -15.70 -5.93
CA VAL A 45 -3.96 -14.82 -6.75
C VAL A 45 -2.75 -15.58 -7.29
N ARG A 46 -2.14 -16.48 -6.51
CA ARG A 46 -1.01 -17.31 -6.94
C ARG A 46 -1.39 -18.27 -8.06
N LEU A 47 -2.58 -18.87 -7.96
CA LEU A 47 -3.17 -19.76 -8.97
C LEU A 47 -3.72 -19.02 -10.19
N GLY A 48 -3.70 -17.68 -10.19
CA GLY A 48 -4.12 -16.86 -11.34
C GLY A 48 -5.64 -16.75 -11.54
N HIS A 49 -6.44 -17.23 -10.58
CA HIS A 49 -7.91 -17.16 -10.62
C HIS A 49 -8.47 -15.78 -10.28
N ARG A 50 -7.62 -14.86 -9.81
CA ARG A 50 -7.98 -13.46 -9.52
C ARG A 50 -6.95 -12.53 -10.18
N PRO A 51 -7.37 -11.49 -10.93
CA PRO A 51 -6.46 -10.41 -11.27
C PRO A 51 -5.95 -9.80 -9.96
N LYS A 52 -4.64 -9.52 -9.84
CA LYS A 52 -4.10 -8.78 -8.68
C LYS A 52 -4.94 -7.51 -8.54
N GLU A 53 -5.85 -7.48 -7.56
CA GLU A 53 -6.53 -6.25 -7.23
C GLU A 53 -5.42 -5.29 -6.85
N GLU A 54 -5.21 -4.27 -7.68
CA GLU A 54 -4.32 -3.18 -7.31
C GLU A 54 -4.90 -2.62 -6.02
N VAL A 55 -4.29 -2.97 -4.90
CA VAL A 55 -4.61 -2.42 -3.59
C VAL A 55 -4.65 -0.93 -3.80
N LYS A 56 -5.86 -0.35 -3.84
CA LYS A 56 -6.07 1.06 -4.14
C LYS A 56 -5.32 1.81 -3.04
N ARG A 57 -4.10 2.25 -3.36
CA ARG A 57 -3.29 2.98 -2.39
C ARG A 57 -4.16 4.13 -1.90
N PRO A 58 -4.27 4.33 -0.57
CA PRO A 58 -5.15 5.34 -0.03
C PRO A 58 -4.84 6.67 -0.73
N PRO A 59 -5.89 7.46 -1.07
CA PRO A 59 -5.71 8.71 -1.79
C PRO A 59 -4.70 9.56 -1.02
N ILE A 60 -3.60 9.91 -1.68
CA ILE A 60 -2.50 10.63 -1.02
C ILE A 60 -3.06 11.94 -0.48
N LYS A 61 -3.07 12.07 0.85
CA LYS A 61 -3.63 13.24 1.52
C LYS A 61 -2.76 14.47 1.21
N VAL A 62 -3.39 15.61 0.94
CA VAL A 62 -2.71 16.89 0.70
C VAL A 62 -1.80 17.28 1.88
N SER A 63 -2.19 16.92 3.11
CA SER A 63 -1.41 17.12 4.34
C SER A 63 -0.06 16.40 4.28
N GLU A 64 -0.02 15.14 3.85
CA GLU A 64 1.21 14.34 3.73
C GLU A 64 2.18 14.95 2.70
N LEU A 65 1.65 15.46 1.57
CA LEU A 65 2.48 16.15 0.57
C LEU A 65 3.11 17.43 1.14
N LYS A 66 2.36 18.20 1.94
CA LYS A 66 2.88 19.40 2.63
C LYS A 66 3.95 19.04 3.66
N GLN A 67 3.77 17.98 4.44
CA GLN A 67 4.77 17.49 5.38
C GLN A 67 6.05 17.04 4.68
N LYS A 68 5.94 16.28 3.58
CA LYS A 68 7.10 15.89 2.75
C LYS A 68 7.86 17.10 2.20
N ILE A 69 7.16 18.17 1.78
CA ILE A 69 7.82 19.42 1.37
C ILE A 69 8.59 20.05 2.53
N LYS A 70 8.03 20.07 3.75
CA LYS A 70 8.71 20.64 4.94
C LYS A 70 10.00 19.87 5.25
N ALA A 71 9.94 18.53 5.23
CA ALA A 71 11.11 17.69 5.43
C ALA A 71 12.20 17.94 4.36
N LEU A 72 11.83 17.94 3.08
CA LEU A 72 12.78 18.19 1.99
C LEU A 72 13.37 19.61 2.02
N LYS A 73 12.66 20.60 2.55
CA LYS A 73 13.21 21.96 2.76
C LYS A 73 14.29 21.96 3.84
N ALA A 74 14.11 21.18 4.92
CA ALA A 74 15.11 21.03 5.95
C ALA A 74 16.35 20.28 5.42
N GLU A 75 16.14 19.21 4.65
CA GLU A 75 17.23 18.49 3.96
C GLU A 75 17.98 19.41 2.99
N ARG A 76 17.27 20.24 2.24
CA ARG A 76 17.86 21.25 1.35
C ARG A 76 18.73 22.25 2.12
N ALA A 77 18.30 22.71 3.30
CA ALA A 77 19.07 23.64 4.12
C ALA A 77 20.36 22.98 4.62
N LYS A 78 20.26 21.76 5.17
CA LYS A 78 21.43 20.97 5.58
C LYS A 78 22.41 20.71 4.43
N ALA A 79 21.91 20.39 3.24
CA ALA A 79 22.75 20.18 2.05
C ALA A 79 23.42 21.49 1.58
N LEU A 80 22.77 22.63 1.79
CA LEU A 80 23.36 23.94 1.50
C LEU A 80 24.52 24.23 2.45
N ASP A 81 24.33 23.97 3.75
CA ASP A 81 25.36 24.17 4.78
C ASP A 81 26.56 23.23 4.54
N ALA A 82 26.29 21.96 4.19
CA ALA A 82 27.30 20.96 3.84
C ALA A 82 27.94 21.18 2.46
N LYS A 83 27.49 22.17 1.68
CA LYS A 83 27.92 22.44 0.29
C LYS A 83 27.78 21.21 -0.66
N ASP A 84 26.90 20.29 -0.33
CA ASP A 84 26.62 19.10 -1.14
C ASP A 84 25.70 19.47 -2.32
N ARG A 85 26.30 19.58 -3.51
CA ARG A 85 25.58 19.97 -4.73
C ARG A 85 24.59 18.92 -5.21
N GLU A 86 24.87 17.64 -4.99
CA GLU A 86 24.03 16.54 -5.48
C GLU A 86 22.76 16.43 -4.65
N LEU A 87 22.90 16.44 -3.32
CA LEU A 87 21.76 16.44 -2.40
C LEU A 87 20.92 17.71 -2.54
N LEU A 88 21.57 18.86 -2.75
CA LEU A 88 20.87 20.13 -3.00
C LEU A 88 20.03 20.05 -4.28
N ARG A 89 20.59 19.53 -5.38
CA ARG A 89 19.86 19.35 -6.65
C ARG A 89 18.71 18.37 -6.50
N GLY A 90 18.96 17.21 -5.88
CA GLY A 90 17.96 16.18 -5.62
C GLY A 90 16.78 16.72 -4.80
N SER A 91 17.06 17.41 -3.70
CA SER A 91 16.06 18.03 -2.84
C SER A 91 15.20 19.06 -3.60
N ARG A 92 15.82 19.92 -4.42
CA ARG A 92 15.10 20.92 -5.24
C ARG A 92 14.16 20.27 -6.24
N VAL A 93 14.60 19.21 -6.93
CA VAL A 93 13.78 18.48 -7.91
C VAL A 93 12.61 17.79 -7.23
N LYS A 94 12.85 17.09 -6.11
CA LYS A 94 11.81 16.43 -5.31
C LYS A 94 10.74 17.45 -4.86
N ILE A 95 11.16 18.61 -4.32
CA ILE A 95 10.24 19.69 -3.92
C ILE A 95 9.40 20.18 -5.11
N LYS A 96 10.03 20.43 -6.28
CA LYS A 96 9.33 20.89 -7.49
C LYS A 96 8.28 19.87 -7.95
N ARG A 97 8.61 18.57 -7.93
CA ARG A 97 7.71 17.48 -8.32
C ARG A 97 6.50 17.41 -7.38
N ILE A 98 6.71 17.47 -6.06
CA ILE A 98 5.61 17.43 -5.09
C ILE A 98 4.72 18.67 -5.20
N LYS A 99 5.29 19.88 -5.36
CA LYS A 99 4.51 21.11 -5.60
C LYS A 99 3.65 21.03 -6.87
N ARG A 100 4.17 20.44 -7.96
CA ARG A 100 3.40 20.18 -9.18
C ARG A 100 2.23 19.22 -8.92
N ARG A 101 2.48 18.13 -8.19
CA ARG A 101 1.42 17.16 -7.82
C ARG A 101 0.33 17.83 -6.97
N LEU A 102 0.72 18.69 -6.04
CA LEU A 102 -0.22 19.41 -5.17
C LEU A 102 -1.10 20.41 -5.96
N ARG A 103 -0.55 21.07 -6.97
CA ARG A 103 -1.36 21.90 -7.90
C ARG A 103 -2.36 21.05 -8.68
N LYS A 104 -1.91 19.96 -9.30
CA LYS A 104 -2.81 19.04 -10.03
C LYS A 104 -3.95 18.51 -9.15
N LEU A 105 -3.66 18.16 -7.90
CA LEU A 105 -4.69 17.73 -6.95
C LEU A 105 -5.68 18.85 -6.62
N LYS A 106 -5.20 20.10 -6.50
CA LYS A 106 -6.07 21.26 -6.30
C LYS A 106 -6.93 21.55 -7.53
N ASP A 107 -6.37 21.43 -8.73
CA ASP A 107 -7.07 21.71 -9.99
C ASP A 107 -8.09 20.59 -10.34
N ALA A 108 -7.91 19.39 -9.77
CA ALA A 108 -8.79 18.24 -9.95
C ALA A 108 -9.81 18.03 -8.82
N SER A 109 -9.76 18.87 -7.77
CA SER A 109 -10.75 18.90 -6.68
C SER A 109 -11.70 20.06 -6.90
#